data_AF-A0A388LUZ7-F1
#
_entry.id   AF-A0A388LUZ7-F1
#
_cell.length_a   1.000
_cell.length_b   1.000
_cell.length_c   1.000
_cell.angle_alpha   90.00
_cell.angle_beta   90.00
_cell.angle_gamma   90.00
#
_symmetry.space_group_name_H-M   'P 1'
#
loop_
_entity.id
_entity.type
_entity.pdbx_description
1 polymer ?
#
loop_
_entity_poly.entity_id
_entity_poly.type
_entity_poly.pdbx_seq_one_letter_code
_entity_poly.pdbx_strand_id
1 'polypeptide(L)'
;MMYRIADASQFYVLTGAGIDDVKVYEDGAAIVLPPFRKSIAVQRRPQTFTMDIKAMSLEKLEFVGTAMCTVGPWDTFKGIEKYTKLFGTAMEDNPDFLRSIVHGILEGEIRAMSASLTMDQIHSEWSINMGNKAAECLKEDLHSMGLHLYSCNFKTLQDVEGSEYFKIKRERKKAEAEMEASSPGGCSCQCRREAGAAAPVRAGVGNRLFLACSRNPVSVPES
;
A
#
# COMPACT_ATOMS: atom_id res chain seq x y z
N MET A 1 -7.42 -45.26 19.46
CA MET A 1 -8.41 -44.31 18.88
C MET A 1 -8.15 -42.97 19.53
N MET A 2 -7.87 -41.92 18.77
CA MET A 2 -7.55 -40.60 19.33
C MET A 2 -8.57 -39.59 18.84
N TYR A 3 -9.23 -38.91 19.76
CA TYR A 3 -10.26 -37.92 19.49
C TYR A 3 -9.63 -36.55 19.57
N ARG A 4 -9.68 -35.78 18.48
CA ARG A 4 -9.26 -34.38 18.45
C ARG A 4 -10.47 -33.51 18.13
N ILE A 5 -10.71 -32.51 18.97
CA ILE A 5 -11.79 -31.54 18.81
C ILE A 5 -11.22 -30.33 18.09
N ALA A 6 -11.87 -29.91 16.99
CA ALA A 6 -11.56 -28.65 16.31
C ALA A 6 -11.90 -27.46 17.21
N ASP A 7 -10.94 -26.55 17.36
CA ASP A 7 -11.24 -25.21 17.84
C ASP A 7 -11.89 -24.41 16.71
N ALA A 8 -12.77 -23.45 17.01
CA ALA A 8 -13.45 -22.65 15.99
C ALA A 8 -12.48 -21.89 15.03
N SER A 9 -11.22 -21.71 15.45
CA SER A 9 -10.17 -21.06 14.67
C SER A 9 -9.27 -22.02 13.87
N GLN A 10 -9.53 -23.32 13.94
CA GLN A 10 -8.70 -24.37 13.33
C GLN A 10 -9.57 -25.37 12.57
N PHE A 11 -9.03 -25.90 11.47
CA PHE A 11 -9.63 -27.04 10.78
C PHE A 11 -8.67 -28.22 10.80
N TYR A 12 -9.24 -29.42 10.91
CA TYR A 12 -8.46 -30.64 10.84
C TYR A 12 -8.56 -31.24 9.46
N VAL A 13 -7.40 -31.64 8.95
CA VAL A 13 -7.30 -32.32 7.68
C VAL A 13 -6.84 -33.74 7.90
N LEU A 14 -7.66 -34.69 7.47
CA LEU A 14 -7.42 -36.12 7.63
C LEU A 14 -6.98 -36.74 6.30
N THR A 15 -5.87 -37.47 6.34
CA THR A 15 -5.30 -38.23 5.22
C THR A 15 -5.01 -39.67 5.66
N GLY A 16 -5.13 -40.65 4.75
CA GLY A 16 -4.81 -42.06 5.04
C GLY A 16 -5.78 -43.09 4.47
N ALA A 17 -5.70 -44.34 4.92
CA ALA A 17 -6.40 -45.47 4.31
C ALA A 17 -7.94 -45.31 4.35
N GLY A 18 -8.56 -45.48 3.18
CA GLY A 18 -10.01 -45.29 2.95
C GLY A 18 -10.43 -43.84 2.70
N ILE A 19 -9.48 -42.95 2.41
CA ILE A 19 -9.71 -41.57 1.96
C ILE A 19 -8.87 -41.38 0.69
N ASP A 20 -9.52 -41.17 -0.46
CA ASP A 20 -8.83 -41.10 -1.75
C ASP A 20 -8.03 -39.82 -1.96
N ASP A 21 -8.39 -38.72 -1.29
CA ASP A 21 -7.68 -37.45 -1.45
C ASP A 21 -7.49 -36.73 -0.11
N VAL A 22 -8.44 -35.92 0.33
CA VAL A 22 -8.36 -35.17 1.59
C VAL A 22 -9.75 -34.95 2.18
N LYS A 23 -9.92 -35.14 3.49
CA LYS A 23 -11.15 -34.75 4.20
C LYS A 23 -10.87 -33.62 5.19
N VAL A 24 -11.58 -32.51 5.00
CA VAL A 24 -11.53 -31.33 5.87
C VAL A 24 -12.67 -31.41 6.88
N TYR A 25 -12.36 -31.18 8.15
CA TYR A 25 -13.31 -31.07 9.25
C TYR A 25 -13.19 -29.68 9.85
N GLU A 26 -14.17 -28.82 9.56
CA GLU A 26 -14.20 -27.42 9.98
C GLU A 26 -14.86 -27.23 11.34
N ASP A 27 -15.96 -27.95 11.60
CA ASP A 27 -16.70 -27.89 12.86
C ASP A 27 -17.02 -29.31 13.34
N GLY A 28 -16.12 -29.87 14.15
CA GLY A 28 -16.43 -31.14 14.82
C GLY A 28 -15.24 -31.94 15.31
N ALA A 29 -15.58 -33.18 15.59
CA ALA A 29 -14.71 -34.21 16.10
C ALA A 29 -13.96 -34.94 14.97
N ALA A 30 -12.64 -34.80 14.91
CA ALA A 30 -11.82 -35.63 14.06
C ALA A 30 -11.46 -36.93 14.80
N ILE A 31 -12.03 -38.05 14.34
CA ILE A 31 -11.65 -39.39 14.81
C ILE A 31 -10.41 -39.85 14.02
N VAL A 32 -9.27 -39.87 14.70
CA VAL A 32 -8.00 -40.36 14.12
C VAL A 32 -7.78 -41.81 14.53
N LEU A 33 -7.62 -42.69 13.54
CA LEU A 33 -7.26 -44.11 13.72
C LEU A 33 -5.78 -44.33 13.28
N PRO A 34 -4.79 -44.08 14.16
CA PRO A 34 -3.42 -44.47 13.89
C PRO A 34 -3.30 -46.02 13.90
N PRO A 35 -2.48 -46.65 13.02
CA PRO A 35 -1.50 -46.06 12.10
C PRO A 35 -2.02 -45.68 10.71
N PHE A 36 -3.30 -45.95 10.41
CA PHE A 36 -3.84 -45.84 9.06
C PHE A 36 -4.20 -44.41 8.63
N ARG A 37 -4.42 -43.50 9.58
CA ARG A 37 -4.82 -42.10 9.32
C ARG A 37 -3.93 -41.12 10.06
N LYS A 38 -3.52 -40.05 9.36
CA LYS A 38 -2.82 -38.87 9.92
C LYS A 38 -3.76 -37.67 9.94
N SER A 39 -3.57 -36.79 10.91
CA SER A 39 -4.31 -35.53 11.04
C SER A 39 -3.36 -34.35 11.06
N ILE A 40 -3.57 -33.36 10.21
CA ILE A 40 -2.84 -32.09 10.19
C ILE A 40 -3.79 -31.02 10.77
N ALA A 41 -3.30 -30.26 11.74
CA ALA A 41 -4.04 -29.14 12.33
C ALA A 41 -3.63 -27.85 11.62
N VAL A 42 -4.59 -27.17 11.00
CA VAL A 42 -4.31 -25.99 10.20
C VAL A 42 -5.09 -24.80 10.76
N GLN A 43 -4.39 -23.69 10.95
CA GLN A 43 -4.98 -22.47 11.51
C GLN A 43 -5.67 -21.66 10.41
N ARG A 44 -6.92 -21.21 10.65
CA ARG A 44 -7.65 -20.32 9.73
C ARG A 44 -7.19 -18.87 9.83
N ARG A 45 -6.49 -18.50 10.90
CA ARG A 45 -6.12 -17.11 11.19
C ARG A 45 -5.24 -16.52 10.09
N PRO A 46 -5.59 -15.33 9.54
CA PRO A 46 -4.74 -14.66 8.56
C PRO A 46 -3.43 -14.23 9.21
N GLN A 47 -2.36 -14.31 8.44
CA GLN A 47 -1.02 -13.93 8.84
C GLN A 47 -0.62 -12.64 8.12
N THR A 48 -0.11 -11.67 8.87
CA THR A 48 0.40 -10.41 8.33
C THR A 48 1.92 -10.46 8.24
N PHE A 49 2.43 -10.20 7.03
CA PHE A 49 3.85 -10.19 6.74
C PHE A 49 4.28 -8.81 6.27
N THR A 50 5.30 -8.27 6.91
CA THR A 50 6.07 -7.13 6.41
C THR A 50 7.29 -7.63 5.66
N MET A 51 7.54 -7.10 4.47
CA MET A 51 8.66 -7.50 3.63
C MET A 51 9.26 -6.32 2.89
N ASP A 52 10.58 -6.35 2.72
CA ASP A 52 11.34 -5.34 2.01
C ASP A 52 11.74 -5.88 0.64
N ILE A 53 11.42 -5.11 -0.39
CA ILE A 53 11.55 -5.49 -1.79
C ILE A 53 12.62 -4.61 -2.40
N LYS A 54 13.72 -5.22 -2.83
CA LYS A 54 14.85 -4.53 -3.45
C LYS A 54 14.71 -4.59 -4.97
N ALA A 55 14.66 -3.43 -5.61
CA ALA A 55 14.50 -3.33 -7.05
C ALA A 55 15.35 -2.18 -7.63
N MET A 56 15.43 -2.14 -8.96
CA MET A 56 16.23 -1.17 -9.71
C MET A 56 15.36 -0.47 -10.76
N SER A 57 15.50 0.84 -10.89
CA SER A 57 14.79 1.65 -11.89
C SER A 57 15.42 1.54 -13.28
N LEU A 58 14.77 2.11 -14.29
CA LEU A 58 15.31 2.26 -15.65
C LEU A 58 16.69 2.95 -15.67
N GLU A 59 16.91 3.89 -14.75
CA GLU A 59 18.14 4.68 -14.61
C GLU A 59 19.23 3.93 -13.81
N LYS A 60 18.99 2.66 -13.48
CA LYS A 60 19.85 1.81 -12.65
C LYS A 60 20.05 2.31 -11.22
N LEU A 61 19.09 3.08 -10.70
CA LEU A 61 19.07 3.47 -9.30
C LEU A 61 18.37 2.38 -8.48
N GLU A 62 19.04 1.93 -7.43
CA GLU A 62 18.50 0.92 -6.51
C GLU A 62 17.61 1.58 -5.45
N PHE A 63 16.52 0.90 -5.11
CA PHE A 63 15.59 1.35 -4.08
C PHE A 63 15.01 0.16 -3.31
N VAL A 64 14.54 0.46 -2.10
CA VAL A 64 13.84 -0.51 -1.24
C VAL A 64 12.40 -0.07 -1.05
N GLY A 65 11.46 -0.92 -1.46
CA GLY A 65 10.04 -0.75 -1.20
C GLY A 65 9.57 -1.71 -0.12
N THR A 66 8.96 -1.18 0.95
CA THR A 66 8.37 -2.03 1.99
C THR A 66 6.90 -2.28 1.70
N ALA A 67 6.49 -3.55 1.71
CA ALA A 67 5.10 -3.98 1.59
C ALA A 67 4.64 -4.71 2.86
N MET A 68 3.38 -4.52 3.22
CA MET A 68 2.71 -5.22 4.31
C MET A 68 1.47 -5.91 3.75
N CYS A 69 1.54 -7.23 3.57
CA CYS A 69 0.42 -8.00 3.07
C CYS A 69 -0.13 -8.93 4.17
N THR A 70 -1.45 -9.10 4.17
CA THR A 70 -2.17 -10.02 5.05
C THR A 70 -2.77 -11.14 4.20
N VAL A 71 -2.31 -12.36 4.42
CA VAL A 71 -2.66 -13.56 3.65
C VAL A 71 -3.23 -14.62 4.58
N GLY A 72 -4.25 -15.34 4.13
CA GLY A 72 -4.80 -16.47 4.86
C GLY A 72 -5.30 -17.58 3.93
N PRO A 73 -5.72 -18.72 4.50
CA PRO A 73 -6.34 -19.79 3.73
C PRO A 73 -7.67 -19.32 3.13
N TRP A 74 -7.99 -19.81 1.93
CA TRP A 74 -9.26 -19.50 1.27
C TRP A 74 -10.40 -20.36 1.85
N ASP A 75 -11.52 -19.76 2.25
CA ASP A 75 -12.66 -20.42 2.94
C ASP A 75 -13.48 -21.41 2.07
N THR A 76 -12.99 -21.77 0.88
CA THR A 76 -13.66 -22.75 0.01
C THR A 76 -13.00 -24.10 0.17
N PHE A 77 -13.79 -25.18 0.21
CA PHE A 77 -13.30 -26.56 0.34
C PHE A 77 -12.12 -26.88 -0.60
N LYS A 78 -12.22 -26.51 -1.88
CA LYS A 78 -11.13 -26.69 -2.87
C LYS A 78 -9.86 -25.88 -2.55
N GLY A 79 -10.02 -24.69 -1.97
CA GLY A 79 -8.90 -23.85 -1.56
C GLY A 79 -8.16 -24.46 -0.38
N ILE A 80 -8.91 -24.92 0.62
CA ILE A 80 -8.36 -25.61 1.79
C ILE A 80 -7.63 -26.90 1.40
N GLU A 81 -8.17 -27.66 0.46
CA GLU A 81 -7.54 -28.87 -0.05
C GLU A 81 -6.16 -28.57 -0.69
N LYS A 82 -6.11 -27.60 -1.61
CA LYS A 82 -4.86 -27.16 -2.25
C LYS A 82 -3.85 -26.62 -1.23
N TYR A 83 -4.33 -25.78 -0.32
CA TYR A 83 -3.52 -25.23 0.75
C TYR A 83 -2.92 -26.34 1.61
N THR A 84 -3.71 -27.34 1.98
CA THR A 84 -3.20 -28.45 2.80
C THR A 84 -2.22 -29.34 2.06
N LYS A 85 -2.45 -29.60 0.75
CA LYS A 85 -1.52 -30.36 -0.08
C LYS A 85 -0.15 -29.67 -0.22
N LEU A 86 -0.13 -28.34 -0.33
CA LEU A 86 1.09 -27.56 -0.54
C LEU A 86 1.80 -27.18 0.77
N PHE A 87 1.05 -26.83 1.81
CA PHE A 87 1.58 -26.22 3.03
C PHE A 87 1.48 -27.13 4.26
N GLY A 88 0.76 -28.26 4.19
CA GLY A 88 0.42 -29.10 5.34
C GLY A 88 1.63 -29.65 6.11
N THR A 89 2.68 -30.10 5.42
CA THR A 89 3.94 -30.52 6.05
C THR A 89 4.99 -29.41 6.03
N ALA A 90 5.01 -28.60 4.96
CA ALA A 90 6.02 -27.55 4.78
C ALA A 90 5.94 -26.43 5.83
N MET A 91 4.77 -26.13 6.40
CA MET A 91 4.64 -25.16 7.49
C MET A 91 5.12 -25.68 8.85
N GLU A 92 5.10 -26.99 9.09
CA GLU A 92 5.70 -27.55 10.31
C GLU A 92 7.23 -27.42 10.27
N ASP A 93 7.81 -27.59 9.07
CA ASP A 93 9.26 -27.50 8.86
C ASP A 93 9.77 -26.05 8.84
N ASN A 94 9.00 -25.11 8.27
CA ASN A 94 9.41 -23.72 8.17
C ASN A 94 8.22 -22.73 8.22
N PRO A 95 8.03 -22.01 9.35
CA PRO A 95 6.95 -21.02 9.48
C PRO A 95 7.12 -19.82 8.55
N ASP A 96 8.33 -19.54 8.06
CA ASP A 96 8.61 -18.45 7.12
C ASP A 96 8.47 -18.88 5.64
N PHE A 97 8.11 -20.14 5.36
CA PHE A 97 7.94 -20.62 4.00
C PHE A 97 6.91 -19.79 3.21
N LEU A 98 5.75 -19.51 3.82
CA LEU A 98 4.71 -18.68 3.20
C LEU A 98 5.20 -17.24 2.95
N ARG A 99 5.96 -16.68 3.90
CA ARG A 99 6.58 -15.35 3.73
C ARG A 99 7.52 -15.34 2.53
N SER A 100 8.34 -16.37 2.35
CA SER A 100 9.30 -16.46 1.25
C SER A 100 8.63 -16.55 -0.13
N ILE A 101 7.50 -17.26 -0.24
CA ILE A 101 6.73 -17.37 -1.49
C ILE A 101 6.12 -16.01 -1.86
N VAL A 102 5.42 -15.38 -0.91
CA VAL A 102 4.79 -14.07 -1.15
C VAL A 102 5.85 -13.02 -1.50
N HIS A 103 6.99 -13.04 -0.80
CA HIS A 103 8.11 -12.15 -1.07
C HIS A 103 8.69 -12.37 -2.47
N GLY A 104 8.94 -13.62 -2.86
CA GLY A 104 9.49 -13.94 -4.19
C GLY A 104 8.58 -13.51 -5.35
N ILE A 105 7.27 -13.70 -5.22
CA ILE A 105 6.29 -13.27 -6.23
C ILE A 105 6.29 -11.74 -6.35
N LEU A 106 6.17 -11.03 -5.23
CA LEU A 106 6.15 -9.56 -5.23
C LEU A 106 7.47 -8.96 -5.72
N GLU A 107 8.61 -9.53 -5.32
CA GLU A 107 9.92 -9.07 -5.77
C GLU A 107 10.10 -9.28 -7.27
N GLY A 108 9.62 -10.40 -7.81
CA GLY A 108 9.62 -10.66 -9.25
C GLY A 108 8.79 -9.63 -10.02
N GLU A 109 7.55 -9.39 -9.59
CA GLU A 109 6.62 -8.50 -10.28
C GLU A 109 7.06 -7.04 -10.21
N ILE A 110 7.47 -6.57 -9.02
CA ILE A 110 7.96 -5.20 -8.85
C ILE A 110 9.25 -4.97 -9.63
N ARG A 111 10.16 -5.96 -9.67
CA ARG A 111 11.39 -5.88 -10.48
C ARG A 111 11.09 -5.77 -11.97
N ALA A 112 10.11 -6.51 -12.46
CA ALA A 112 9.70 -6.44 -13.87
C ALA A 112 9.14 -5.05 -14.21
N MET A 113 8.30 -4.49 -13.34
CA MET A 113 7.73 -3.15 -13.54
C MET A 113 8.78 -2.04 -13.42
N SER A 114 9.65 -2.10 -12.40
CA SER A 114 10.63 -1.05 -12.11
C SER A 114 11.66 -0.87 -13.23
N ALA A 115 11.98 -1.93 -13.97
CA ALA A 115 12.92 -1.89 -15.08
C ALA A 115 12.50 -0.93 -16.21
N SER A 116 11.20 -0.61 -16.32
CA SER A 116 10.65 0.25 -17.38
C SER A 116 10.36 1.69 -16.95
N LEU A 117 10.44 1.99 -15.66
CA LEU A 117 10.02 3.27 -15.08
C LEU A 117 11.21 4.08 -14.57
N THR A 118 11.13 5.41 -14.68
CA THR A 118 12.13 6.29 -14.06
C THR A 118 11.90 6.36 -12.55
N MET A 119 12.93 6.75 -11.79
CA MET A 119 12.83 6.83 -10.33
C MET A 119 11.74 7.81 -9.86
N ASP A 120 11.53 8.90 -10.60
CA ASP A 120 10.50 9.90 -10.32
C ASP A 120 9.08 9.36 -10.52
N GLN A 121 8.89 8.57 -11.58
CA GLN A 121 7.63 7.88 -11.85
C GLN A 121 7.35 6.83 -10.78
N ILE A 122 8.36 6.01 -10.45
CA ILE A 122 8.26 5.01 -9.38
C ILE A 122 7.84 5.69 -8.07
N HIS A 123 8.47 6.79 -7.67
CA HIS A 123 8.11 7.49 -6.44
C HIS A 123 6.67 8.04 -6.43
N SER A 124 6.18 8.53 -7.58
CA SER A 124 4.85 9.14 -7.69
C SER A 124 3.74 8.09 -7.81
N GLU A 125 4.02 6.96 -8.45
CA GLU A 125 3.05 5.93 -8.80
C GLU A 125 3.14 4.66 -7.92
N TRP A 126 4.11 4.60 -7.01
CA TRP A 126 4.44 3.42 -6.21
C TRP A 126 3.23 2.75 -5.54
N SER A 127 2.48 3.50 -4.74
CA SER A 127 1.39 2.91 -3.95
C SER A 127 0.11 2.71 -4.75
N ILE A 128 -0.13 3.53 -5.78
CA ILE A 128 -1.41 3.56 -6.51
C ILE A 128 -1.37 2.67 -7.75
N ASN A 129 -0.39 2.85 -8.63
CA ASN A 129 -0.38 2.11 -9.91
C ASN A 129 0.42 0.83 -9.78
N MET A 130 1.67 0.92 -9.31
CA MET A 130 2.54 -0.25 -9.15
C MET A 130 2.02 -1.18 -8.05
N GLY A 131 1.64 -0.63 -6.90
CA GLY A 131 1.12 -1.39 -5.78
C GLY A 131 -0.15 -2.17 -6.12
N ASN A 132 -1.11 -1.54 -6.81
CA ASN A 132 -2.34 -2.21 -7.21
C ASN A 132 -2.08 -3.33 -8.22
N LYS A 133 -1.25 -3.09 -9.24
CA LYS A 133 -0.88 -4.13 -10.21
C LYS A 133 -0.16 -5.31 -9.54
N ALA A 134 0.82 -5.02 -8.68
CA ALA A 134 1.53 -6.05 -7.92
C ALA A 134 0.57 -6.84 -7.02
N ALA A 135 -0.40 -6.18 -6.38
CA ALA A 135 -1.38 -6.83 -5.52
C ALA A 135 -2.38 -7.69 -6.33
N GLU A 136 -2.75 -7.28 -7.54
CA GLU A 136 -3.60 -8.05 -8.45
C GLU A 136 -2.89 -9.32 -8.92
N CYS A 137 -1.65 -9.22 -9.40
CA CYS A 137 -0.83 -10.38 -9.77
C CYS A 137 -0.65 -11.34 -8.59
N LEU A 138 -0.31 -10.80 -7.41
CA LEU A 138 -0.18 -11.60 -6.20
C LEU A 138 -1.49 -12.31 -5.82
N LYS A 139 -2.64 -11.67 -6.01
CA LYS A 139 -3.94 -12.27 -5.71
C LYS A 139 -4.24 -13.46 -6.62
N GLU A 140 -3.92 -13.38 -7.91
CA GLU A 140 -4.11 -14.47 -8.87
C GLU A 140 -3.21 -15.66 -8.53
N ASP A 141 -1.93 -15.41 -8.25
CA ASP A 141 -0.97 -16.45 -7.89
C ASP A 141 -1.34 -17.13 -6.58
N LEU A 142 -1.71 -16.37 -5.54
CA LEU A 142 -2.16 -16.91 -4.26
C LEU A 142 -3.45 -17.71 -4.39
N HIS A 143 -4.40 -17.25 -5.21
CA HIS A 143 -5.64 -17.98 -5.45
C HIS A 143 -5.38 -19.35 -6.12
N SER A 144 -4.39 -19.44 -7.01
CA SER A 144 -3.98 -20.71 -7.63
C SER A 144 -3.54 -21.75 -6.59
N MET A 145 -2.88 -21.28 -5.51
CA MET A 145 -2.36 -22.06 -4.39
C MET A 145 -3.39 -22.32 -3.26
N GLY A 146 -4.60 -21.76 -3.36
CA GLY A 146 -5.64 -21.90 -2.32
C GLY A 146 -5.54 -20.90 -1.17
N LEU A 147 -4.82 -19.79 -1.38
CA LEU A 147 -4.66 -18.69 -0.44
C LEU A 147 -5.47 -17.46 -0.86
N HIS A 148 -5.91 -16.67 0.12
CA HIS A 148 -6.61 -15.41 -0.06
C HIS A 148 -5.74 -14.24 0.40
N LEU A 149 -5.63 -13.22 -0.45
CA LEU A 149 -5.04 -11.93 -0.09
C LEU A 149 -6.15 -11.01 0.46
N TYR A 150 -6.13 -10.74 1.76
CA TYR A 150 -7.11 -9.85 2.39
C TYR A 150 -6.79 -8.38 2.15
N SER A 151 -5.50 -8.02 2.23
CA SER A 151 -5.02 -6.66 2.06
C SER A 151 -3.54 -6.69 1.72
N CYS A 152 -3.09 -5.80 0.85
CA CYS A 152 -1.68 -5.46 0.77
C CYS A 152 -1.50 -3.95 0.74
N ASN A 153 -0.61 -3.46 1.60
CA ASN A 153 -0.31 -2.05 1.76
C ASN A 153 1.15 -1.80 1.41
N PHE A 154 1.40 -0.79 0.57
CA PHE A 154 2.73 -0.39 0.18
C PHE A 154 3.13 0.87 0.97
N LYS A 155 4.26 0.80 1.68
CA LYS A 155 4.83 1.94 2.40
C LYS A 155 5.75 2.74 1.49
N THR A 156 6.21 3.89 1.98
CA THR A 156 7.14 4.78 1.27
C THR A 156 8.46 4.09 0.94
N LEU A 157 9.00 4.44 -0.22
CA LEU A 157 10.31 4.01 -0.71
C LEU A 157 11.45 4.52 0.20
N GLN A 158 12.48 3.70 0.34
CA GLN A 158 13.71 4.02 1.05
C GLN A 158 14.92 3.86 0.12
N ASP A 159 15.96 4.65 0.38
CA ASP A 159 17.25 4.48 -0.29
C ASP A 159 17.91 3.19 0.22
N VAL A 160 18.65 2.50 -0.66
CA VAL A 160 19.57 1.42 -0.25
C VAL A 160 20.79 2.03 0.45
N GLU A 161 21.41 1.29 1.36
CA GLU A 161 22.70 1.67 1.97
C GLU A 161 23.74 2.01 0.88
N GLY A 162 24.22 3.25 0.86
CA GLY A 162 25.18 3.76 -0.13
C GLY A 162 24.59 4.69 -1.20
N SER A 163 23.26 4.72 -1.35
CA SER A 163 22.56 5.74 -2.16
C SER A 163 21.99 6.83 -1.26
N GLU A 164 22.12 8.09 -1.67
CA GLU A 164 21.55 9.25 -0.97
C GLU A 164 20.53 10.01 -1.81
N TYR A 165 19.96 9.35 -2.82
CA TYR A 165 19.06 10.00 -3.78
C TYR A 165 17.84 10.64 -3.11
N PHE A 166 17.10 9.90 -2.28
CA PHE A 166 15.93 10.47 -1.58
C PHE A 166 16.31 11.43 -0.45
N LYS A 167 17.49 11.31 0.15
CA LYS A 167 17.99 12.32 1.11
C LYS A 167 18.22 13.66 0.43
N ILE A 168 19.02 13.68 -0.64
CA ILE A 168 19.35 14.90 -1.41
C ILE A 168 18.08 15.54 -1.98
N LYS A 169 17.16 14.73 -2.51
CA LYS A 169 15.89 15.24 -3.07
C LYS A 169 15.01 15.88 -2.01
N ARG A 170 14.96 15.32 -0.79
CA ARG A 170 14.23 15.92 0.34
C ARG A 170 14.88 17.22 0.81
N GLU A 171 16.20 17.27 0.87
CA GLU A 171 16.94 18.48 1.25
C GLU A 171 16.74 19.62 0.24
N ARG A 172 16.81 19.34 -1.06
CA ARG A 172 16.53 20.35 -2.10
C ARG A 172 15.10 20.89 -2.01
N LYS A 173 14.10 20.02 -1.86
CA LYS A 173 12.70 20.45 -1.67
C LYS A 173 12.50 21.32 -0.42
N LYS A 174 13.21 21.01 0.67
CA LYS A 174 13.17 21.84 1.89
C LYS A 174 13.79 23.21 1.65
N ALA A 175 14.97 23.26 1.03
CA ALA A 175 15.65 24.51 0.71
C ALA A 175 14.84 25.39 -0.25
N GLU A 176 14.19 24.78 -1.25
CA GLU A 176 13.28 25.47 -2.18
C GLU A 176 12.07 26.06 -1.43
N ALA A 177 11.44 25.29 -0.53
CA ALA A 177 10.32 25.76 0.28
C ALA A 177 10.73 26.86 1.27
N GLU A 178 11.92 26.78 1.87
CA GLU A 178 12.47 27.82 2.74
C GLU A 178 12.81 29.10 1.96
N MET A 179 13.39 28.96 0.76
CA MET A 179 13.65 30.08 -0.13
C MET A 179 12.34 30.75 -0.57
N GLU A 180 11.32 29.98 -0.94
CA GLU A 180 9.98 30.47 -1.28
C GLU A 180 9.30 31.16 -0.10
N ALA A 181 9.40 30.59 1.11
CA ALA A 181 8.87 31.20 2.33
C ALA A 181 9.63 32.48 2.73
N SER A 182 10.93 32.58 2.42
CA SER A 182 11.76 33.76 2.70
C SER A 182 11.63 34.87 1.65
N SER A 183 11.16 34.53 0.44
CA SER A 183 10.96 35.50 -0.64
C SER A 183 9.62 36.22 -0.42
N PRO A 184 9.62 37.53 -0.11
CA PRO A 184 8.41 38.26 0.22
C PRO A 184 7.61 38.55 -1.05
N GLY A 185 6.74 37.62 -1.43
CA GLY A 185 5.80 37.78 -2.54
C GLY A 185 4.57 38.62 -2.16
N GLY A 186 4.72 39.94 -2.03
CA GLY A 186 3.59 40.87 -2.22
C GLY A 186 3.50 42.12 -1.32
N CYS A 187 4.50 42.99 -1.28
CA CYS A 187 4.25 44.42 -1.01
C CYS A 187 4.39 45.21 -2.32
N SER A 188 3.39 45.12 -3.19
CA SER A 188 3.27 45.97 -4.38
C SER A 188 2.32 47.16 -4.18
N CYS A 189 1.80 47.37 -2.95
CA CYS A 189 0.77 48.37 -2.67
C CYS A 189 1.22 49.62 -1.89
N GLN A 190 2.46 49.73 -1.41
CA GLN A 190 2.85 50.89 -0.57
C GLN A 190 3.59 52.03 -1.28
N CYS A 191 3.99 51.88 -2.55
CA CYS A 191 4.89 52.85 -3.22
C CYS A 191 4.19 53.79 -4.22
N ARG A 192 2.91 54.12 -4.03
CA ARG A 192 2.29 55.27 -4.71
C ARG A 192 2.18 56.46 -3.74
N ARG A 193 3.33 57.11 -3.55
CA ARG A 193 3.55 58.58 -3.46
C ARG A 193 2.27 59.36 -3.16
N GLU A 194 2.09 59.98 -1.99
CA GLU A 194 2.92 61.09 -1.50
C GLU A 194 3.41 62.00 -2.63
N ALA A 195 2.47 62.54 -3.40
CA ALA A 195 2.65 63.73 -4.22
C ALA A 195 1.32 64.48 -4.24
N GLY A 196 1.07 65.31 -3.22
CA GLY A 196 -0.19 66.06 -3.13
C GLY A 196 -0.40 66.87 -1.87
N ALA A 197 0.64 67.52 -1.34
CA ALA A 197 0.48 68.60 -0.35
C ALA A 197 0.70 69.95 -1.04
N ALA A 198 -0.38 70.55 -1.55
CA ALA A 198 -0.57 72.00 -1.71
C ALA A 198 -1.97 72.27 -2.29
N ALA A 199 -2.91 72.69 -1.43
CA ALA A 199 -4.05 73.52 -1.82
C ALA A 199 -3.54 74.97 -2.04
N PRO A 200 -4.31 75.97 -2.56
CA PRO A 200 -5.79 76.00 -2.64
C PRO A 200 -6.43 76.76 -3.84
N VAL A 201 -7.78 76.81 -3.81
CA VAL A 201 -8.68 77.89 -4.26
C VAL A 201 -9.46 77.75 -5.60
N ARG A 202 -10.80 77.87 -5.43
CA ARG A 202 -11.89 78.39 -6.30
C ARG A 202 -12.56 77.52 -7.38
N ALA A 203 -13.82 77.19 -7.05
CA ALA A 203 -15.07 77.58 -7.74
C ALA A 203 -15.26 77.25 -9.23
N GLY A 204 -16.36 76.54 -9.52
CA GLY A 204 -16.98 76.57 -10.86
C GLY A 204 -17.75 75.32 -11.25
N VAL A 205 -19.05 75.32 -10.97
CA VAL A 205 -20.18 74.88 -11.83
C VAL A 205 -19.91 73.86 -12.95
N GLY A 206 -20.70 72.76 -12.98
CA GLY A 206 -21.16 72.20 -14.26
C GLY A 206 -21.15 70.68 -14.40
N ASN A 207 -22.34 70.09 -14.19
CA ASN A 207 -22.98 69.05 -14.98
C ASN A 207 -22.21 67.81 -15.51
N ARG A 208 -22.80 66.66 -15.12
CA ARG A 208 -23.22 65.50 -15.95
C ARG A 208 -22.26 64.33 -16.24
N LEU A 209 -22.82 63.19 -15.83
CA LEU A 209 -22.93 61.87 -16.48
C LEU A 209 -21.87 60.78 -16.21
N PHE A 210 -22.35 59.72 -15.54
CA PHE A 210 -22.27 58.28 -15.88
C PHE A 210 -20.85 57.71 -16.13
N LEU A 211 -20.38 56.67 -15.43
CA LEU A 211 -20.94 55.32 -15.44
C LEU A 211 -20.29 54.45 -14.35
N ALA A 212 -21.07 53.49 -13.86
CA ALA A 212 -20.81 52.65 -12.69
C ALA A 212 -19.88 51.47 -12.96
N CYS A 213 -19.18 51.02 -11.91
CA CYS A 213 -18.96 49.60 -11.67
C CYS A 213 -18.94 49.35 -10.16
N SER A 214 -20.06 48.82 -9.67
CA SER A 214 -20.30 48.42 -8.29
C SER A 214 -19.53 47.14 -7.98
N ARG A 215 -18.74 47.19 -6.89
CA ARG A 215 -18.25 46.01 -6.16
C ARG A 215 -19.36 45.52 -5.26
N ASN A 216 -19.49 44.20 -5.13
CA ASN A 216 -19.82 43.58 -3.85
C ASN A 216 -19.31 42.13 -3.81
N PRO A 217 -18.39 41.80 -2.90
CA PRO A 217 -18.14 40.44 -2.46
C PRO A 217 -18.84 40.14 -1.12
N VAL A 218 -19.33 38.90 -1.01
CA VAL A 218 -19.23 37.95 0.13
C VAL A 218 -19.55 38.44 1.54
N SER A 219 -20.54 37.80 2.19
CA SER A 219 -20.40 36.91 3.39
C SER A 219 -21.79 36.68 4.06
N VAL A 220 -22.25 35.43 4.31
CA VAL A 220 -22.24 34.62 5.58
C VAL A 220 -22.59 35.45 6.84
N PRO A 221 -23.25 34.95 7.93
CA PRO A 221 -23.35 33.54 8.37
C PRO A 221 -24.61 33.13 9.21
N GLU A 222 -24.50 31.96 9.86
CA GLU A 222 -25.19 31.51 11.11
C GLU A 222 -26.66 31.04 11.05
N SER A 223 -26.86 29.71 11.05
CA SER A 223 -27.28 28.91 12.22
C SER A 223 -27.12 27.42 11.95
#